data_AF-B7ANA9-F1
#
_entry.id   AF-B7ANA9-F1
#
_cell.length_a   1.000
_cell.length_b   1.000
_cell.length_c   1.000
_cell.angle_alpha   90.00
_cell.angle_beta   90.00
_cell.angle_gamma   90.00
#
_symmetry.space_group_name_H-M   'P 1'
#
loop_
_entity.id
_entity.type
_entity.pdbx_description
1 polymer ?
#
loop_
_entity_poly.entity_id
_entity_poly.type
_entity_poly.pdbx_seq_one_letter_code
_entity_poly.pdbx_strand_id
1 'polypeptide(L)'
;MEELIMSDVVAVTNRHLCVRDYFEQIEVVASSGVNKIIVREKDLAPQEYKELFVRVRDICSVHKVKAIPHYFWREAAQCGSGAIHLPLDVLGECYDKQEFRQCRFDTIGTSVHSAEQALEACRFGASYVTAGHVFATDCKKGLTPRGLDFLKNICSICVPKGVQVYAIGGISPDNYRSALDAGASAVCMMSHMMRL
;
A
#
# COMPACT_ATOMS: atom_id res chain seq x y z
N MET A 1 -6.96 22.49 -13.22
CA MET A 1 -6.63 21.20 -12.57
C MET A 1 -5.84 21.56 -11.33
N GLU A 2 -6.28 21.09 -10.17
CA GLU A 2 -5.45 21.20 -8.96
C GLU A 2 -4.24 20.27 -9.10
N GLU A 3 -3.08 20.76 -8.67
CA GLU A 3 -1.83 20.01 -8.72
C GLU A 3 -1.88 18.80 -7.76
N LEU A 4 -1.22 17.69 -8.11
CA LEU A 4 -1.16 16.51 -7.27
C LEU A 4 -0.38 16.80 -5.98
N ILE A 5 -1.02 16.65 -4.83
CA ILE A 5 -0.38 16.79 -3.52
C ILE A 5 0.32 15.47 -3.16
N MET A 6 1.64 15.41 -3.28
CA MET A 6 2.42 14.18 -3.08
C MET A 6 2.33 13.61 -1.66
N SER A 7 2.08 14.45 -0.64
CA SER A 7 1.90 13.98 0.74
C SER A 7 0.63 13.14 0.94
N ASP A 8 -0.36 13.26 0.06
CA ASP A 8 -1.60 12.47 0.04
C ASP A 8 -1.41 11.13 -0.69
N VAL A 9 -0.23 10.91 -1.30
CA VAL A 9 0.05 9.70 -2.08
C VAL A 9 0.92 8.72 -1.30
N VAL A 10 0.51 7.46 -1.37
CA VAL A 10 1.32 6.29 -1.00
C VAL A 10 1.76 5.62 -2.30
N ALA A 11 3.06 5.61 -2.57
CA ALA A 11 3.56 4.93 -3.76
C ALA A 11 3.53 3.40 -3.54
N VAL A 12 3.20 2.65 -4.59
CA VAL A 12 3.27 1.19 -4.59
C VAL A 12 4.24 0.76 -5.68
N THR A 13 5.23 -0.06 -5.34
CA THR A 13 6.24 -0.45 -6.33
C THR A 13 5.76 -1.56 -7.25
N ASN A 14 6.34 -1.60 -8.43
CA ASN A 14 6.37 -2.76 -9.32
C ASN A 14 7.56 -2.56 -10.26
N ARG A 15 8.65 -3.30 -10.03
CA ARG A 15 9.90 -3.11 -10.77
C ARG A 15 9.77 -3.27 -12.29
N HIS A 16 8.79 -4.05 -12.74
CA HIS A 16 8.53 -4.28 -14.18
C HIS A 16 7.90 -3.09 -14.90
N LEU A 17 7.50 -2.04 -14.18
CA LEU A 17 6.93 -0.82 -14.75
C LEU A 17 7.94 0.33 -14.85
N CYS A 18 9.11 0.18 -14.24
CA CYS A 18 10.15 1.20 -14.20
C CYS A 18 10.68 1.49 -15.62
N VAL A 19 10.87 2.76 -15.93
CA VAL A 19 11.45 3.24 -17.19
C VAL A 19 12.97 3.46 -17.12
N ARG A 20 13.53 3.27 -15.92
CA ARG A 20 14.96 3.35 -15.58
C ARG A 20 15.30 2.27 -14.56
N ASP A 21 16.53 2.25 -14.04
CA ASP A 21 16.90 1.33 -12.98
C ASP A 21 15.92 1.42 -11.80
N TYR A 22 15.63 0.28 -11.18
CA TYR A 22 14.64 0.21 -10.12
C TYR A 22 15.02 1.10 -8.93
N PHE A 23 16.28 1.07 -8.48
CA PHE A 23 16.70 1.87 -7.33
C PHE A 23 16.78 3.36 -7.66
N GLU A 24 17.17 3.71 -8.90
CA GLU A 24 17.04 5.08 -9.39
C GLU A 24 15.58 5.55 -9.40
N GLN A 25 14.63 4.70 -9.81
CA GLN A 25 13.21 5.04 -9.74
C GLN A 25 12.74 5.26 -8.29
N ILE A 26 13.17 4.40 -7.36
CA ILE A 26 12.83 4.55 -5.94
C ILE A 26 13.39 5.87 -5.37
N GLU A 27 14.59 6.28 -5.75
CA GLU A 27 15.18 7.58 -5.37
C GLU A 27 14.32 8.76 -5.89
N VAL A 28 13.90 8.71 -7.15
CA VAL A 28 13.00 9.71 -7.74
C VAL A 28 11.66 9.77 -7.00
N VAL A 29 11.07 8.61 -6.68
CA VAL A 29 9.81 8.55 -5.94
C VAL A 29 9.98 9.07 -4.52
N ALA A 30 11.05 8.68 -3.82
CA ALA A 30 11.30 9.08 -2.44
C ALA A 30 11.55 10.59 -2.31
N SER A 31 12.19 11.21 -3.30
CA SER A 31 12.43 12.66 -3.34
C SER A 31 11.22 13.49 -3.82
N SER A 32 10.14 12.86 -4.28
CA SER A 32 8.97 13.57 -4.82
C SER A 32 8.04 14.18 -3.76
N GLY A 33 8.24 13.86 -2.48
CA GLY A 33 7.42 14.36 -1.36
C GLY A 33 6.34 13.39 -0.87
N VAL A 34 6.35 12.13 -1.34
CA VAL A 34 5.52 11.07 -0.76
C VAL A 34 6.01 10.70 0.65
N ASN A 35 5.08 10.35 1.53
CA ASN A 35 5.42 9.98 2.91
C ASN A 35 5.65 8.47 3.11
N LYS A 36 5.15 7.65 2.18
CA LYS A 36 5.15 6.18 2.31
C LYS A 36 5.34 5.51 0.96
N ILE A 37 6.11 4.42 0.94
CA ILE A 37 6.26 3.53 -0.21
C ILE A 37 5.95 2.10 0.24
N ILE A 38 4.96 1.46 -0.38
CA ILE A 38 4.69 0.03 -0.22
C ILE A 38 5.55 -0.72 -1.26
N VAL A 39 6.53 -1.47 -0.78
CA VAL A 39 7.47 -2.24 -1.60
C VAL A 39 6.83 -3.57 -1.96
N ARG A 40 6.36 -3.71 -3.20
CA ARG A 40 5.54 -4.83 -3.65
C ARG A 40 6.20 -5.59 -4.80
N GLU A 41 7.12 -6.47 -4.45
CA GLU A 41 7.87 -7.34 -5.38
C GLU A 41 7.64 -8.83 -5.03
N LYS A 42 6.36 -9.24 -5.01
CA LYS A 42 5.92 -10.56 -4.49
C LYS A 42 6.38 -11.77 -5.32
N ASP A 43 6.89 -11.52 -6.51
CA ASP A 43 7.40 -12.50 -7.46
C ASP A 43 8.87 -12.87 -7.21
N LEU A 44 9.54 -12.21 -6.26
CA LEU A 44 10.89 -12.56 -5.82
C LEU A 44 10.87 -13.71 -4.81
N ALA A 45 11.99 -14.44 -4.70
CA ALA A 45 12.19 -15.34 -3.57
C ALA A 45 12.38 -14.53 -2.27
N PRO A 46 12.09 -15.11 -1.08
CA PRO A 46 12.17 -14.38 0.19
C PRO A 46 13.53 -13.70 0.45
N GLN A 47 14.64 -14.38 0.12
CA GLN A 47 15.98 -13.85 0.33
C GLN A 47 16.29 -12.66 -0.62
N GLU A 48 15.91 -12.78 -1.89
CA GLU A 48 16.07 -11.69 -2.87
C GLU A 48 15.20 -10.48 -2.50
N TYR A 49 13.97 -10.72 -2.04
CA TYR A 49 13.08 -9.67 -1.55
C TYR A 49 13.69 -8.96 -0.34
N LYS A 50 14.28 -9.70 0.59
CA LYS A 50 14.95 -9.14 1.78
C LYS A 50 16.08 -8.19 1.39
N GLU A 51 16.95 -8.62 0.47
CA GLU A 51 18.07 -7.80 -0.03
C GLU A 51 17.59 -6.55 -0.74
N LEU A 52 16.57 -6.69 -1.61
CA LEU A 52 15.94 -5.55 -2.28
C LEU A 52 15.32 -4.58 -1.27
N PHE A 53 14.58 -5.09 -0.28
CA PHE A 53 13.89 -4.26 0.69
C PHE A 53 14.87 -3.46 1.56
N VAL A 54 16.01 -4.04 1.97
CA VAL A 54 17.06 -3.31 2.70
C VAL A 54 17.54 -2.11 1.89
N ARG A 55 17.86 -2.30 0.60
CA ARG A 55 18.30 -1.21 -0.28
C ARG A 55 17.23 -0.12 -0.44
N VAL A 56 15.97 -0.52 -0.65
CA VAL A 56 14.85 0.44 -0.77
C VAL A 56 14.64 1.20 0.53
N ARG A 57 14.71 0.53 1.68
CA ARG A 57 14.58 1.15 3.01
C ARG A 57 15.68 2.18 3.24
N ASP A 58 16.92 1.86 2.88
CA ASP A 58 18.05 2.76 3.05
C ASP A 58 17.89 4.03 2.21
N ILE A 59 17.46 3.89 0.93
CA ILE A 59 17.08 5.03 0.08
C ILE A 59 15.97 5.86 0.74
N CYS A 60 14.87 5.22 1.14
CA CYS A 60 13.73 5.91 1.75
C CYS A 60 14.13 6.66 3.04
N SER A 61 15.07 6.12 3.82
CA SER A 61 15.53 6.73 5.06
C SER A 61 16.21 8.09 4.84
N VAL A 62 16.97 8.25 3.76
CA VAL A 62 17.62 9.53 3.38
C VAL A 62 16.57 10.62 3.17
N HIS A 63 15.43 10.26 2.56
CA HIS A 63 14.33 11.17 2.23
C HIS A 63 13.24 11.24 3.31
N LYS A 64 13.42 10.59 4.46
CA LYS A 64 12.44 10.49 5.56
C LYS A 64 11.10 9.87 5.13
N VAL A 65 11.14 8.96 4.16
CA VAL A 65 9.98 8.23 3.65
C VAL A 65 9.88 6.88 4.35
N LYS A 66 8.66 6.47 4.73
CA LYS A 66 8.44 5.15 5.35
C LYS A 66 8.34 4.07 4.27
N ALA A 67 9.35 3.20 4.18
CA ALA A 67 9.28 1.97 3.38
C ALA A 67 8.47 0.90 4.13
N ILE A 68 7.42 0.36 3.49
CA ILE A 68 6.53 -0.66 4.04
C ILE A 68 6.68 -1.92 3.18
N PRO A 69 7.20 -3.02 3.71
CA PRO A 69 7.33 -4.27 2.98
C PRO A 69 5.94 -4.88 2.71
N HIS A 70 5.83 -5.64 1.63
CA HIS A 70 4.64 -6.40 1.26
C HIS A 70 4.90 -7.92 1.32
N TYR A 71 3.92 -8.69 1.81
CA TYR A 71 3.87 -10.17 1.80
C TYR A 71 4.84 -10.91 2.74
N PHE A 72 6.14 -10.66 2.63
CA PHE A 72 7.21 -11.40 3.32
C PHE A 72 7.41 -10.92 4.76
N TRP A 73 6.43 -11.19 5.64
CA TRP A 73 6.42 -10.64 7.00
C TRP A 73 7.55 -11.15 7.90
N ARG A 74 8.05 -12.38 7.71
CA ARG A 74 9.19 -12.89 8.49
C ARG A 74 10.47 -12.13 8.14
N GLU A 75 10.72 -11.97 6.84
CA GLU A 75 11.86 -11.25 6.29
C GLU A 75 11.80 -9.77 6.64
N ALA A 76 10.61 -9.17 6.56
CA ALA A 76 10.37 -7.79 6.98
C ALA A 76 10.76 -7.54 8.44
N ALA A 77 10.38 -8.45 9.35
CA ALA A 77 10.75 -8.37 10.76
C ALA A 77 12.26 -8.52 10.97
N GLN A 78 12.91 -9.44 10.25
CA GLN A 78 14.37 -9.59 10.28
C GLN A 78 15.12 -8.35 9.76
N CYS A 79 14.49 -7.58 8.87
CA CYS A 79 14.98 -6.28 8.41
C CYS A 79 14.68 -5.12 9.37
N GLY A 80 14.11 -5.38 10.55
CA GLY A 80 13.76 -4.35 11.53
C GLY A 80 12.62 -3.44 11.10
N SER A 81 11.76 -3.88 10.17
CA SER A 81 10.58 -3.09 9.79
C SER A 81 9.53 -3.14 10.89
N GLY A 82 9.15 -1.98 11.44
CA GLY A 82 7.99 -1.85 12.33
C GLY A 82 6.64 -1.83 11.59
N ALA A 83 6.63 -2.00 10.27
CA ALA A 83 5.41 -2.01 9.45
C ALA A 83 5.39 -3.18 8.47
N ILE A 84 4.19 -3.61 8.09
CA ILE A 84 3.97 -4.63 7.07
C ILE A 84 2.66 -4.33 6.32
N HIS A 85 2.61 -4.61 5.02
CA HIS A 85 1.37 -4.71 4.25
C HIS A 85 1.16 -6.15 3.79
N LEU A 86 0.00 -6.75 4.07
CA LEU A 86 -0.31 -8.13 3.70
C LEU A 86 -1.59 -8.21 2.88
N PRO A 87 -1.68 -9.10 1.88
CA PRO A 87 -2.97 -9.60 1.42
C PRO A 87 -3.82 -10.11 2.60
N LEU A 88 -5.14 -9.94 2.54
CA LEU A 88 -6.03 -10.21 3.67
C LEU A 88 -6.03 -11.69 4.09
N ASP A 89 -5.95 -12.60 3.13
CA ASP A 89 -5.80 -14.04 3.34
C ASP A 89 -4.52 -14.36 4.13
N VAL A 90 -3.38 -13.79 3.70
CA VAL A 90 -2.10 -13.95 4.40
C VAL A 90 -2.16 -13.38 5.81
N LEU A 91 -2.80 -12.22 6.01
CA LEU A 91 -3.01 -11.64 7.33
C LEU A 91 -3.85 -12.57 8.21
N GLY A 92 -4.97 -13.10 7.70
CA GLY A 92 -5.82 -14.02 8.46
C GLY A 92 -5.09 -15.31 8.84
N GLU A 93 -4.24 -15.83 7.96
CA GLU A 93 -3.42 -17.01 8.24
C GLU A 93 -2.32 -16.78 9.29
N CYS A 94 -1.79 -15.56 9.42
CA CYS A 94 -0.69 -15.27 10.34
C CYS A 94 -1.12 -14.59 11.64
N TYR A 95 -2.29 -13.93 11.67
CA TYR A 95 -2.73 -13.09 12.78
C TYR A 95 -2.64 -13.77 14.15
N ASP A 96 -3.12 -15.01 14.26
CA ASP A 96 -3.11 -15.76 15.51
C ASP A 96 -1.80 -16.52 15.79
N LYS A 97 -0.82 -16.49 14.89
CA LYS A 97 0.45 -17.18 15.08
C LYS A 97 1.33 -16.42 16.07
N GLN A 98 1.91 -17.15 17.03
CA GLN A 98 2.86 -16.59 18.00
C GLN A 98 4.05 -15.91 17.32
N GLU A 99 4.58 -16.51 16.25
CA GLU A 99 5.67 -15.95 15.45
C GLU A 99 5.34 -14.55 14.90
N PHE A 100 4.11 -14.36 14.40
CA PHE A 100 3.69 -13.07 13.85
C PHE A 100 3.61 -12.00 14.94
N ARG A 101 3.08 -12.35 16.12
CA ARG A 101 3.06 -11.42 17.28
C ARG A 101 4.47 -11.05 17.75
N GLN A 102 5.43 -11.97 17.65
CA GLN A 102 6.84 -11.72 18.00
C GLN A 102 7.53 -10.76 17.03
N CYS A 103 7.02 -10.57 15.81
CA CYS A 103 7.54 -9.57 14.88
C CYS A 103 7.28 -8.13 15.33
N ARG A 104 6.31 -7.90 16.24
CA ARG A 104 6.02 -6.57 16.82
C ARG A 104 5.83 -5.46 15.79
N PHE A 105 5.02 -5.71 14.76
CA PHE A 105 4.63 -4.67 13.83
C PHE A 105 3.69 -3.66 14.50
N ASP A 106 4.06 -2.38 14.51
CA ASP A 106 3.23 -1.29 15.02
C ASP A 106 2.25 -0.77 13.95
N THR A 107 2.49 -1.11 12.68
CA THR A 107 1.62 -0.74 11.57
C THR A 107 1.35 -1.94 10.67
N ILE A 108 0.09 -2.39 10.63
CA ILE A 108 -0.34 -3.49 9.76
C ILE A 108 -1.31 -2.93 8.71
N GLY A 109 -0.96 -3.06 7.44
CA GLY A 109 -1.81 -2.72 6.31
C GLY A 109 -2.38 -3.95 5.63
N THR A 110 -3.57 -3.88 5.07
CA THR A 110 -4.09 -4.96 4.22
C THR A 110 -4.97 -4.48 3.07
N SER A 111 -5.10 -5.31 2.03
CA SER A 111 -5.92 -5.02 0.86
C SER A 111 -7.35 -5.53 1.04
N VAL A 112 -8.34 -4.69 0.73
CA VAL A 112 -9.77 -5.05 0.82
C VAL A 112 -10.54 -4.73 -0.46
N HIS A 113 -11.53 -5.58 -0.73
CA HIS A 113 -12.33 -5.57 -1.95
C HIS A 113 -13.84 -5.67 -1.67
N SER A 114 -14.29 -5.74 -0.42
CA SER A 114 -15.70 -5.77 -0.04
C SER A 114 -15.90 -5.22 1.37
N ALA A 115 -17.15 -4.98 1.76
CA ALA A 115 -17.50 -4.56 3.13
C ALA A 115 -17.14 -5.65 4.16
N GLU A 116 -17.34 -6.91 3.80
CA GLU A 116 -17.01 -8.08 4.63
C GLU A 116 -15.51 -8.15 4.89
N GLN A 117 -14.71 -7.94 3.83
CA GLN A 117 -13.24 -7.89 3.97
C GLN A 117 -12.77 -6.71 4.81
N ALA A 118 -13.45 -5.56 4.73
CA ALA A 118 -13.13 -4.41 5.60
C ALA A 118 -13.44 -4.69 7.07
N LEU A 119 -14.57 -5.35 7.37
CA LEU A 119 -14.91 -5.79 8.72
C LEU A 119 -13.87 -6.81 9.24
N GLU A 120 -13.45 -7.75 8.40
CA GLU A 120 -12.42 -8.73 8.76
C GLU A 120 -11.06 -8.08 9.00
N ALA A 121 -10.64 -7.15 8.15
CA ALA A 121 -9.40 -6.39 8.35
C ALA A 121 -9.42 -5.61 9.69
N CYS A 122 -10.56 -5.01 10.05
CA CYS A 122 -10.72 -4.36 11.35
C CYS A 122 -10.61 -5.36 12.51
N ARG A 123 -11.19 -6.56 12.37
CA ARG A 123 -11.08 -7.64 13.37
C ARG A 123 -9.63 -8.11 13.57
N PHE A 124 -8.84 -8.13 12.50
CA PHE A 124 -7.41 -8.45 12.55
C PHE A 124 -6.52 -7.26 12.98
N GLY A 125 -7.10 -6.17 13.46
CA GLY A 125 -6.33 -5.03 14.00
C GLY A 125 -5.51 -4.30 12.95
N ALA A 126 -5.94 -4.29 11.68
CA ALA A 126 -5.28 -3.51 10.64
C ALA A 126 -5.27 -2.02 11.03
N SER A 127 -4.11 -1.37 10.91
CA SER A 127 -3.94 0.07 11.11
C SER A 127 -4.47 0.87 9.92
N TYR A 128 -4.42 0.27 8.73
CA TYR A 128 -5.02 0.83 7.52
C TYR A 128 -5.41 -0.27 6.54
N VAL A 129 -6.30 0.06 5.61
CA VAL A 129 -6.65 -0.78 4.47
C VAL A 129 -6.42 -0.06 3.16
N THR A 130 -6.03 -0.80 2.11
CA THR A 130 -6.09 -0.30 0.73
C THR A 130 -7.35 -0.84 0.07
N ALA A 131 -8.32 0.03 -0.23
CA ALA A 131 -9.61 -0.32 -0.78
C ALA A 131 -9.62 -0.15 -2.30
N GLY A 132 -9.87 -1.23 -3.05
CA GLY A 132 -9.83 -1.16 -4.51
C GLY A 132 -10.42 -2.34 -5.27
N HIS A 133 -10.40 -2.34 -6.60
CA HIS A 133 -9.98 -1.22 -7.45
C HIS A 133 -11.13 -0.21 -7.59
N VAL A 134 -10.85 1.07 -7.33
CA VAL A 134 -11.87 2.12 -7.28
C VAL A 134 -12.25 2.59 -8.69
N PHE A 135 -11.26 2.84 -9.54
CA PHE A 135 -11.43 3.26 -10.93
C PHE A 135 -10.93 2.17 -11.90
N ALA A 136 -11.26 2.35 -13.19
CA ALA A 136 -10.79 1.47 -14.24
C ALA A 136 -9.25 1.48 -14.28
N THR A 137 -8.64 0.31 -14.51
CA THR A 137 -7.18 0.17 -14.52
C THR A 137 -6.74 -0.93 -15.45
N ASP A 138 -5.63 -0.69 -16.17
CA ASP A 138 -4.99 -1.70 -17.01
C ASP A 138 -4.48 -2.91 -16.24
N CYS A 139 -4.27 -2.79 -14.94
CA CYS A 139 -3.88 -3.93 -14.09
C CYS A 139 -5.02 -4.95 -13.88
N LYS A 140 -6.26 -4.56 -14.15
CA LYS A 140 -7.47 -5.38 -14.00
C LYS A 140 -8.41 -5.22 -15.21
N LYS A 141 -7.84 -5.36 -16.42
CA LYS A 141 -8.62 -5.29 -17.67
C LYS A 141 -9.81 -6.25 -17.63
N GLY A 142 -10.98 -5.74 -17.96
CA GLY A 142 -12.23 -6.51 -18.01
C GLY A 142 -13.01 -6.60 -16.70
N LEU A 143 -12.50 -6.05 -15.59
CA LEU A 143 -13.27 -5.94 -14.35
C LEU A 143 -13.90 -4.56 -14.23
N THR A 144 -15.20 -4.53 -13.92
CA THR A 144 -15.91 -3.28 -13.63
C THR A 144 -15.34 -2.65 -12.36
N PRO A 145 -14.95 -1.36 -12.41
CA PRO A 145 -14.47 -0.66 -11.22
C PRO A 145 -15.54 -0.63 -10.12
N ARG A 146 -15.10 -0.68 -8.87
CA ARG A 146 -16.03 -0.70 -7.73
C ARG A 146 -16.67 0.66 -7.45
N GLY A 147 -16.04 1.74 -7.91
CA GLY A 147 -16.56 3.10 -7.82
C GLY A 147 -16.43 3.74 -6.44
N LEU A 148 -16.84 5.01 -6.37
CA LEU A 148 -16.74 5.84 -5.16
C LEU A 148 -17.73 5.42 -4.07
N ASP A 149 -18.89 4.85 -4.41
CA ASP A 149 -19.85 4.41 -3.39
C ASP A 149 -19.34 3.19 -2.61
N PHE A 150 -18.60 2.29 -3.28
CA PHE A 150 -17.83 1.25 -2.60
C PHE A 150 -16.82 1.87 -1.64
N LEU A 151 -16.03 2.85 -2.09
CA LEU A 151 -15.02 3.50 -1.27
C LEU A 151 -15.64 4.17 -0.03
N LYS A 152 -16.72 4.95 -0.21
CA LYS A 152 -17.49 5.57 0.89
C LYS A 152 -17.97 4.53 1.90
N ASN A 153 -18.48 3.39 1.42
CA ASN A 153 -18.92 2.31 2.28
C ASN A 153 -17.75 1.76 3.12
N ILE A 154 -16.58 1.49 2.52
CA ILE A 154 -15.40 1.03 3.26
C ILE A 154 -14.95 2.08 4.29
N CYS A 155 -14.92 3.38 3.93
CA CYS A 155 -14.62 4.46 4.86
C CYS A 155 -15.58 4.46 6.07
N SER A 156 -16.88 4.30 5.84
CA SER A 156 -17.89 4.27 6.91
C SER A 156 -17.71 3.11 7.90
N ILE A 157 -17.13 1.99 7.44
CA ILE A 157 -16.86 0.80 8.28
C ILE A 157 -15.56 0.98 9.07
N CYS A 158 -14.50 1.42 8.41
CA CYS A 158 -13.14 1.42 8.94
C CYS A 158 -12.82 2.63 9.83
N VAL A 159 -13.21 3.84 9.40
CA VAL A 159 -12.80 5.09 10.08
C VAL A 159 -13.30 5.15 11.53
N PRO A 160 -14.57 4.79 11.85
CA PRO A 160 -15.03 4.76 13.25
C PRO A 160 -14.29 3.76 14.15
N LYS A 161 -13.57 2.80 13.56
CA LYS A 161 -12.75 1.80 14.26
C LYS A 161 -11.28 2.20 14.37
N GLY A 162 -10.94 3.42 13.93
CA GLY A 162 -9.56 3.92 13.92
C GLY A 162 -8.70 3.37 12.78
N VAL A 163 -9.31 2.71 11.79
CA VAL A 163 -8.60 2.14 10.63
C VAL A 163 -8.63 3.12 9.47
N GLN A 164 -7.45 3.56 9.00
CA GLN A 164 -7.35 4.45 7.85
C GLN A 164 -7.71 3.73 6.55
N VAL A 165 -8.26 4.46 5.58
CA VAL A 165 -8.60 3.91 4.26
C VAL A 165 -7.78 4.61 3.19
N TYR A 166 -7.02 3.84 2.42
CA TYR A 166 -6.31 4.34 1.24
C TYR A 166 -6.99 3.83 -0.02
N ALA A 167 -7.38 4.72 -0.93
CA ALA A 167 -7.99 4.32 -2.18
C ALA A 167 -6.93 3.76 -3.14
N ILE A 168 -7.20 2.63 -3.79
CA ILE A 168 -6.28 2.04 -4.77
C ILE A 168 -7.01 1.55 -6.02
N GLY A 169 -6.30 1.55 -7.15
CA GLY A 169 -6.75 1.01 -8.43
C GLY A 169 -7.31 2.09 -9.34
N GLY A 170 -6.56 2.39 -10.40
CA GLY A 170 -6.91 3.41 -11.39
C GLY A 170 -6.76 4.86 -10.89
N ILE A 171 -6.11 5.08 -9.75
CA ILE A 171 -5.85 6.43 -9.22
C ILE A 171 -4.79 7.12 -10.09
N SER A 172 -5.08 8.35 -10.51
CA SER A 172 -4.21 9.25 -11.28
C SER A 172 -4.29 10.69 -10.72
N PRO A 173 -3.40 11.59 -11.15
CA PRO A 173 -3.50 13.02 -10.84
C PRO A 173 -4.87 13.65 -11.20
N ASP A 174 -5.57 13.09 -12.19
CA ASP A 174 -6.85 13.64 -12.66
C ASP A 174 -8.04 13.26 -11.76
N ASN A 175 -7.94 12.16 -11.00
CA ASN A 175 -9.07 11.60 -10.26
C ASN A 175 -8.84 11.42 -8.76
N TYR A 176 -7.61 11.57 -8.26
CA TYR A 176 -7.28 11.28 -6.86
C TYR A 176 -8.13 12.06 -5.86
N ARG A 177 -8.47 13.33 -6.17
CA ARG A 177 -9.25 14.19 -5.28
C ARG A 177 -10.63 13.61 -4.98
N SER A 178 -11.28 13.02 -5.98
CA SER A 178 -12.59 12.39 -5.79
C SER A 178 -12.56 11.18 -4.84
N ALA A 179 -11.42 10.51 -4.71
CA ALA A 179 -11.23 9.46 -3.72
C ALA A 179 -11.02 10.01 -2.30
N LEU A 180 -10.29 11.13 -2.16
CA LEU A 180 -10.15 11.83 -0.89
C LEU A 180 -11.48 12.41 -0.41
N ASP A 181 -12.25 13.03 -1.31
CA ASP A 181 -13.59 13.56 -1.03
C ASP A 181 -14.60 12.47 -0.65
N ALA A 182 -14.36 11.23 -1.09
CA ALA A 182 -15.11 10.04 -0.67
C ALA A 182 -14.71 9.50 0.73
N GLY A 183 -13.77 10.16 1.40
CA GLY A 183 -13.34 9.88 2.77
C GLY A 183 -12.05 9.07 2.90
N ALA A 184 -11.35 8.78 1.80
CA ALA A 184 -10.04 8.15 1.89
C ALA A 184 -9.02 9.10 2.54
N SER A 185 -8.17 8.57 3.42
CA SER A 185 -7.12 9.33 4.09
C SER A 185 -5.89 9.55 3.20
N ALA A 186 -5.72 8.75 2.16
CA ALA A 186 -4.67 8.84 1.15
C ALA A 186 -5.06 8.06 -0.11
N VAL A 187 -4.27 8.19 -1.17
CA VAL A 187 -4.41 7.39 -2.39
C VAL A 187 -3.15 6.58 -2.68
N CYS A 188 -3.32 5.37 -3.20
CA CYS A 188 -2.22 4.53 -3.63
C CYS A 188 -2.05 4.60 -5.15
N MET A 189 -0.86 5.00 -5.60
CA MET A 189 -0.49 5.05 -7.01
C MET A 189 0.69 4.12 -7.30
N MET A 190 0.55 3.28 -8.34
CA MET A 190 1.58 2.34 -8.77
C MET A 190 2.20 2.78 -10.09
N SER A 191 1.47 2.63 -11.20
CA SER A 191 2.01 2.88 -12.54
C SER A 191 2.50 4.32 -12.74
N HIS A 192 1.79 5.31 -12.21
CA HIS A 192 2.22 6.71 -12.25
C HIS A 192 3.55 6.90 -11.51
N MET A 193 3.66 6.35 -10.30
CA MET A 193 4.86 6.46 -9.46
C MET A 193 6.07 5.73 -10.04
N MET A 194 5.87 4.56 -10.65
CA MET A 194 6.95 3.80 -11.28
C MET A 194 7.39 4.41 -12.63
N ARG A 195 6.73 5.47 -13.11
CA ARG A 195 7.01 6.14 -14.39
C ARG A 195 7.19 7.66 -14.29
N LEU A 196 7.23 8.23 -13.08
CA LEU A 196 7.80 9.58 -12.85
C LEU A 196 9.19 9.62 -13.48
#